data_AF-A0A6I5I055-F1
#
_entry.id   AF-A0A6I5I055-F1
#
_cell.length_a   1.000
_cell.length_b   1.000
_cell.length_c   1.000
_cell.angle_alpha   90.00
_cell.angle_beta   90.00
_cell.angle_gamma   90.00
#
_symmetry.space_group_name_H-M   'P 1'
#
loop_
_entity.id
_entity.type
_entity.pdbx_description
1 polymer ?
#
loop_
_entity_poly.entity_id
_entity_poly.type
_entity_poly.pdbx_seq_one_letter_code
_entity_poly.pdbx_strand_id
1 'polypeptide(L)' 'MAGIQPGLTVRGLGRHQLPIADWLCTCGHHERARGRQAVTDLTTRARIGQCPHTEPATSRSAA' A
#
# COMPACT_ATOMS: atom_id res chain seq x y z
N MET A 1 8.72 -9.52 16.16
CA MET A 1 8.45 -8.13 15.75
C MET A 1 9.39 -7.79 14.60
N ALA A 2 8.95 -7.93 13.34
CA ALA A 2 9.66 -7.31 12.24
C ALA A 2 9.23 -5.84 12.22
N GLY A 3 10.14 -4.94 12.59
CA GLY A 3 9.89 -3.51 12.85
C GLY A 3 9.57 -2.66 11.62
N ILE A 4 8.85 -3.20 10.65
CA ILE A 4 8.33 -2.42 9.51
C ILE A 4 6.95 -1.94 9.93
N GLN A 5 6.86 -0.66 10.32
CA GLN A 5 5.57 -0.07 10.63
C GLN A 5 4.71 -0.08 9.36
N PRO A 6 3.45 -0.56 9.44
CA PRO A 6 2.50 -0.43 8.34
C PRO A 6 2.36 1.05 8.01
N GLY A 7 2.61 1.42 6.76
CA GLY A 7 2.81 2.81 6.39
C GLY A 7 3.17 2.97 4.92
N LEU A 8 2.88 4.15 4.41
CA LEU A 8 3.22 4.58 3.06
C LEU A 8 4.59 5.25 3.08
N THR A 9 5.56 4.68 2.35
CA THR A 9 6.87 5.30 2.14
C THR A 9 6.95 5.81 0.71
N VAL A 10 6.99 7.14 0.54
CA VAL A 10 7.18 7.76 -0.78
C VAL A 10 8.64 8.18 -0.94
N ARG A 11 9.25 7.77 -2.05
CA ARG A 11 10.63 8.07 -2.45
C ARG A 11 10.64 8.70 -3.83
N GLY A 12 11.75 9.33 -4.21
CA GLY A 12 11.90 9.89 -5.55
C GLY A 12 11.07 11.15 -5.81
N LEU A 13 10.82 11.97 -4.78
CA LEU A 13 10.14 13.26 -4.90
C LEU A 13 11.03 14.38 -5.50
N GLY A 14 12.25 14.05 -5.93
CA GLY A 14 13.20 15.00 -6.54
C GLY A 14 12.81 15.44 -7.95
N ARG A 15 13.29 16.61 -8.36
CA ARG A 15 13.16 17.07 -9.76
C ARG A 15 13.91 16.07 -10.65
N HIS A 16 13.22 15.48 -11.64
CA HIS A 16 13.68 14.43 -12.57
C HIS A 16 13.68 12.97 -12.06
N GLN A 17 13.19 12.69 -10.85
CA GLN A 17 13.03 11.31 -10.40
C GLN A 17 11.59 10.83 -10.62
N LEU A 18 11.46 9.56 -11.01
CA LEU A 18 10.16 8.89 -11.00
C LEU A 18 9.80 8.65 -9.54
N PRO A 19 8.68 9.20 -9.04
CA PRO A 19 8.28 8.94 -7.67
C PRO A 19 7.92 7.47 -7.54
N ILE A 20 8.33 6.88 -6.43
CA ILE A 20 8.04 5.49 -6.09
C ILE A 20 7.40 5.51 -4.71
N ALA A 21 6.30 4.82 -4.55
CA ALA A 21 5.66 4.64 -3.26
C ALA A 21 5.62 3.16 -2.94
N ASP A 22 6.18 2.81 -1.80
CA ASP A 22 6.16 1.47 -1.22
C ASP A 22 5.18 1.52 -0.06
N TRP A 23 4.11 0.73 -0.12
CA TRP A 23 3.10 0.64 0.91
C TRP A 23 3.06 -0.76 1.51
N LEU A 24 3.12 -0.81 2.84
CA LEU A 24 2.91 -2.04 3.60
C LEU A 24 1.56 -1.95 4.33
N CYS A 25 0.59 -2.77 3.92
CA CYS A 25 -0.69 -2.87 4.60
C CYS A 25 -0.55 -3.64 5.91
N THR A 26 -1.42 -3.36 6.88
CA THR A 26 -1.50 -4.12 8.13
C THR A 26 -1.85 -5.59 7.93
N CYS A 27 -2.45 -5.97 6.79
CA CYS A 27 -2.71 -7.36 6.41
C CYS A 27 -1.48 -8.13 5.92
N GLY A 28 -0.32 -7.47 5.77
CA GLY A 28 0.91 -8.09 5.27
C GLY A 28 1.12 -8.00 3.76
N HIS A 29 0.18 -7.40 3.01
CA HIS A 29 0.39 -7.11 1.59
C HIS A 29 1.36 -5.95 1.40
N HIS A 30 2.39 -6.18 0.58
CA HIS A 30 3.24 -5.11 0.06
C HIS A 30 2.72 -4.70 -1.32
N GLU A 31 2.55 -3.40 -1.53
CA GLU A 31 2.23 -2.84 -2.85
C GLU A 31 3.25 -1.76 -3.21
N ARG A 32 3.71 -1.78 -4.45
CA ARG A 32 4.72 -0.85 -4.95
C ARG A 32 4.21 -0.11 -6.17
N ALA A 33 4.03 1.19 -6.04
CA ALA A 33 3.62 2.07 -7.12
C ALA A 33 4.81 2.87 -7.65
N ARG A 34 4.88 3.04 -8.97
CA ARG A 34 5.94 3.81 -9.65
C ARG A 34 5.33 4.81 -10.63
N GLY A 35 5.85 6.03 -10.64
CA GLY A 35 5.33 7.13 -11.45
C GLY A 35 4.24 7.91 -10.73
N ARG A 36 4.08 9.18 -11.12
CA ARG A 36 3.20 10.14 -10.43
C ARG A 36 1.77 9.62 -10.26
N GLN A 37 1.17 9.12 -11.34
CA GLN A 37 -0.22 8.65 -11.32
C GLN A 37 -0.41 7.50 -10.33
N ALA A 38 0.45 6.48 -10.41
CA ALA A 38 0.37 5.30 -9.55
C ALA A 38 0.66 5.66 -8.08
N VAL A 39 1.63 6.54 -7.83
CA VAL A 39 1.93 7.01 -6.47
C VAL A 39 0.75 7.80 -5.89
N THR A 40 0.14 8.70 -6.65
CA THR A 40 -1.05 9.45 -6.22
C THR A 40 -2.21 8.51 -5.91
N ASP A 41 -2.44 7.53 -6.78
CA ASP A 41 -3.52 6.56 -6.63
C ASP A 41 -3.29 5.63 -5.41
N LEU A 42 -2.07 5.12 -5.23
CA LEU A 42 -1.66 4.36 -4.05
C LEU A 42 -1.82 5.19 -2.77
N THR A 43 -1.38 6.45 -2.77
CA THR A 43 -1.49 7.35 -1.61
C THR A 43 -2.95 7.66 -1.28
N THR A 44 -3.82 7.75 -2.28
CA THR A 44 -5.26 7.98 -2.10
C THR A 44 -5.95 6.75 -1.52
N ARG A 45 -5.56 5.55 -1.95
CA ARG A 45 -6.14 4.27 -1.48
C ARG A 45 -5.56 3.79 -0.15
N ALA A 46 -4.29 4.10 0.14
CA ALA A 46 -3.60 3.73 1.36
C ALA A 46 -4.09 4.57 2.56
N ARG A 47 -5.23 4.19 3.13
CA ARG A 47 -5.72 4.75 4.39
C ARG A 47 -5.02 4.08 5.57
N ILE A 48 -4.35 4.88 6.40
CA ILE A 48 -3.74 4.41 7.65
C ILE A 48 -4.86 3.84 8.54
N GLY A 49 -4.79 2.54 8.82
CA GLY A 49 -5.75 1.83 9.67
C GLY A 49 -6.90 1.10 8.94
N GLN A 50 -7.03 1.23 7.62
CA GLN A 50 -8.05 0.52 6.83
C GLN A 50 -7.36 -0.21 5.67
N CYS A 51 -7.33 -1.55 5.70
CA CYS A 51 -6.77 -2.33 4.59
C CYS A 51 -7.80 -2.43 3.45
N PRO A 52 -7.60 -1.77 2.29
CA PRO A 52 -8.43 -1.98 1.10
C PRO A 52 -8.35 -3.39 0.52
N HIS A 53 -7.39 -4.22 0.96
CA HIS A 53 -7.31 -5.65 0.63
C HIS A 53 -8.32 -6.51 1.39
N THR A 54 -8.95 -5.96 2.43
CA THR A 54 -10.08 -6.63 3.07
C THR A 54 -11.30 -6.44 2.16
N GLU A 55 -11.37 -7.27 1.12
CA GLU A 55 -12.68 -7.80 0.77
C GLU A 55 -13.23 -8.48 2.05
N PRO A 56 -14.52 -8.29 2.40
CA PRO A 56 -15.10 -9.06 3.49
C PRO A 56 -14.82 -10.51 3.16
N ALA A 57 -14.10 -11.20 4.04
CA ALA A 57 -13.89 -12.63 3.94
C ALA A 57 -15.27 -13.25 3.78
N THR A 58 -15.63 -13.62 2.55
CA THR A 58 -16.75 -14.49 2.31
C THR A 58 -16.29 -15.82 2.89
N SER A 59 -16.64 -16.02 4.14
CA SER A 59 -16.68 -17.30 4.79
C SER A 59 -17.51 -18.21 3.90
N ARG A 60 -16.84 -18.96 3.03
CA ARG A 60 -17.40 -20.18 2.50
C ARG A 60 -16.50 -21.32 2.94
N SER A 61 -16.84 -21.85 4.11
CA SER A 61 -16.66 -23.26 4.40
C SER A 61 -17.06 -24.05 3.15
N ALA A 62 -16.16 -24.86 2.63
CA ALA A 62 -16.52 -25.94 1.72
C ALA A 62 -16.05 -27.23 2.40
N ALA A 63 -17.03 -28.11 2.57
CA ALA A 63 -17.04 -29.36 3.33
C ALA A 63 -16.25 -30.48 2.64
#